data_AF-A0AAE1QPA4-F1
#
_entry.id   AF-A0AAE1QPA4-F1
#
_cell.length_a   1.000
_cell.length_b   1.000
_cell.length_c   1.000
_cell.angle_alpha   90.00
_cell.angle_beta   90.00
_cell.angle_gamma   90.00
#
_symmetry.space_group_name_H-M   'P 1'
#
loop_
_entity.id
_entity.type
_entity.pdbx_description
1 polymer ?
#
loop_
_entity_poly.entity_id
_entity_poly.type
_entity_poly.pdbx_seq_one_letter_code
_entity_poly.pdbx_strand_id
1 'polypeptide(L)'
;MESLETLVSVFESMDTDRTEGVAGLTSNESKKISSPSDLPLETTQVMATCHSLVQLDDDLVGDPLEKVTIKFIDWSLIKNDNVCPKKGKHPAIKIVQRFHFSSALKRMSVIANYINPTTNESQYIVTTKGAPETLKTMYKNFPENYDEIYLNLSRKGARVIALGRKNLGNISLQEAKDLKRDDVEKDLDFAGFLIISTPLKPDSKALIKEIIDSSHRVVMITGDAPLTACYVAKELNFMQRKRSLILSKEKDGDFEPEFKWRSIDRENILSIEPDNIKKFLKNYDLCLTGDAVTYLLDNNEKLFNKLLPFVKVWARVAPKQKEFIITSMRAQGYYVLMCGDGTNDVGALKHADAGIALIANAPLTVTKQPSVPKQSINKENLLGPRQQRGLNRKLQPMDAKSKMTEIRRIIDEMNEQDKAEIVKLGDASIAAPFTSKLSSIKCVCDIIKQGRCTLVTTLQMFKILALNALILAYCQSVLYLDGVRMSDSQATIQSLLLSGCFLFISRSNRKYSSLFCIDCDNSAFYTLRLKIKDLLDVLKIFILTSGAHLILRRGDTLDTPVEFVRHD
;
A
#
# COMPACT_ATOMS: atom_id res chain seq x y z
N MET A 1 -27.81 4.20 -9.43
CA MET A 1 -26.44 4.51 -9.00
C MET A 1 -26.24 3.81 -7.68
N GLU A 2 -25.99 2.50 -7.75
CA GLU A 2 -25.96 1.62 -6.59
C GLU A 2 -24.53 1.54 -6.05
N SER A 3 -24.40 1.80 -4.74
CA SER A 3 -23.22 1.62 -3.89
C SER A 3 -21.99 2.50 -4.19
N LEU A 4 -21.28 2.88 -3.13
CA LEU A 4 -19.92 3.40 -3.16
C LEU A 4 -19.01 2.20 -2.91
N GLU A 5 -17.98 2.09 -3.73
CA GLU A 5 -17.61 0.83 -4.35
C GLU A 5 -16.20 0.37 -3.92
N THR A 6 -15.87 -0.85 -4.34
CA THR A 6 -14.82 -1.74 -3.88
C THR A 6 -13.48 -1.06 -3.53
N LEU A 7 -13.08 -1.18 -2.27
CA LEU A 7 -11.72 -0.88 -1.79
C LEU A 7 -10.79 -2.05 -2.14
N VAL A 8 -9.78 -1.79 -2.97
CA VAL A 8 -8.72 -2.75 -3.25
C VAL A 8 -7.49 -2.32 -2.46
N SER A 9 -7.09 -3.09 -1.45
CA SER A 9 -5.92 -2.75 -0.64
C SER A 9 -5.04 -3.97 -0.48
N VAL A 10 -3.74 -3.78 -0.72
CA VAL A 10 -2.70 -4.79 -0.51
C VAL A 10 -2.32 -4.74 0.97
N PHE A 11 -2.45 -5.86 1.68
CA PHE A 11 -2.10 -5.99 3.10
C PHE A 11 -0.87 -6.88 3.25
N GLU A 12 0.26 -6.45 2.71
CA GLU A 12 1.53 -7.07 3.04
C GLU A 12 2.42 -6.03 3.73
N SER A 13 3.01 -6.46 4.85
CA SER A 13 4.00 -5.70 5.60
C SER A 13 5.35 -6.29 5.27
N MET A 14 6.01 -5.79 4.23
CA MET A 14 7.38 -6.23 3.91
C MET A 14 8.39 -5.81 5.00
N ASP A 15 8.05 -4.80 5.81
CA ASP A 15 8.93 -4.18 6.80
C ASP A 15 9.28 -5.08 8.01
N THR A 16 8.65 -6.24 8.16
CA THR A 16 8.79 -7.14 9.33
C THR A 16 9.05 -8.59 8.97
N ASP A 17 9.37 -8.87 7.71
CA ASP A 17 9.64 -10.24 7.26
C ASP A 17 10.81 -10.86 8.04
N ARG A 18 10.57 -12.06 8.55
CA ARG A 18 11.55 -12.80 9.35
C ARG A 18 11.75 -14.19 8.75
N THR A 19 12.99 -14.55 8.48
CA THR A 19 13.34 -15.93 8.15
C THR A 19 13.13 -16.81 9.39
N GLU A 20 12.21 -17.79 9.28
CA GLU A 20 11.95 -18.77 10.34
C GLU A 20 12.97 -19.91 10.28
N GLY A 21 13.34 -20.32 9.07
CA GLY A 21 14.35 -21.35 8.83
C GLY A 21 14.13 -22.09 7.51
N VAL A 22 14.64 -23.32 7.44
CA VAL A 22 14.53 -24.16 6.24
C VAL A 22 13.82 -25.46 6.56
N ALA A 23 12.86 -25.85 5.73
CA ALA A 23 12.11 -27.09 5.85
C ALA A 23 12.43 -28.06 4.69
N GLY A 24 12.05 -29.34 4.86
CA GLY A 24 12.13 -30.35 3.80
C GLY A 24 13.52 -30.92 3.52
N LEU A 25 14.50 -30.72 4.42
CA LEU A 25 15.87 -31.19 4.25
C LEU A 25 16.03 -32.71 4.46
N THR A 26 15.16 -33.33 5.26
CA THR A 26 15.16 -34.77 5.51
C THR A 26 13.81 -35.38 5.16
N SER A 27 13.82 -36.57 4.58
CA SER A 27 12.61 -37.29 4.15
C SER A 27 11.68 -37.66 5.31
N ASN A 28 12.23 -37.86 6.52
CA ASN A 28 11.48 -38.32 7.71
C ASN A 28 10.97 -37.19 8.63
N GLU A 29 11.45 -35.95 8.52
CA GLU A 29 11.04 -34.83 9.39
C GLU A 29 10.39 -33.68 8.60
N SER A 30 9.34 -33.99 7.83
CA SER A 30 8.61 -33.04 6.96
C SER A 30 8.08 -31.78 7.67
N LYS A 31 8.00 -31.77 9.00
CA LYS A 31 7.47 -30.67 9.82
C LYS A 31 8.54 -29.85 10.55
N LYS A 32 9.81 -30.25 10.52
CA LYS A 32 10.87 -29.58 11.27
C LYS A 32 11.42 -28.41 10.45
N ILE A 33 11.46 -27.24 11.08
CA ILE A 33 12.14 -26.06 10.55
C ILE A 33 13.53 -26.05 11.17
N SER A 34 14.57 -26.20 10.33
CA SER A 34 15.96 -26.23 10.77
C SER A 34 16.49 -24.83 11.04
N SER A 35 17.30 -24.72 12.10
CA SER A 35 18.01 -23.49 12.46
C SER A 35 19.24 -23.28 11.57
N PRO A 36 19.84 -22.07 11.51
CA PRO A 36 21.02 -21.80 10.69
C PRO A 36 22.19 -22.78 10.94
N SER A 37 22.36 -23.23 12.18
CA SER A 37 23.45 -24.12 12.59
C SER A 37 23.31 -25.55 12.06
N ASP A 38 22.08 -25.95 11.71
CA ASP A 38 21.74 -27.32 11.30
C ASP A 38 21.57 -27.44 9.77
N LEU A 39 21.89 -26.36 9.02
CA LEU A 39 21.70 -26.32 7.58
C LEU A 39 22.83 -27.07 6.85
N PRO A 40 22.49 -27.92 5.85
CA PRO A 40 23.48 -28.46 4.93
C PRO A 40 24.25 -27.34 4.21
N LEU A 41 25.46 -27.69 3.76
CA LEU A 41 26.32 -26.76 3.03
C LEU A 41 25.63 -26.28 1.75
N GLU A 42 24.95 -27.18 1.05
CA GLU A 42 24.25 -26.93 -0.20
C GLU A 42 23.16 -25.86 -0.03
N THR A 43 22.33 -25.99 1.01
CA THR A 43 21.29 -25.02 1.36
C THR A 43 21.91 -23.66 1.71
N THR A 44 22.97 -23.67 2.52
CA THR A 44 23.69 -22.44 2.94
C THR A 44 24.29 -21.73 1.72
N GLN A 45 24.88 -22.47 0.79
CA GLN A 45 25.43 -21.92 -0.46
C GLN A 45 24.35 -21.26 -1.31
N VAL A 46 23.16 -21.85 -1.42
CA VAL A 46 22.04 -21.25 -2.17
C VAL A 46 21.57 -19.96 -1.49
N MET A 47 21.36 -19.98 -0.18
CA MET A 47 20.92 -18.80 0.58
C MET A 47 21.95 -17.67 0.57
N ALA A 48 23.24 -18.00 0.58
CA ALA A 48 24.34 -17.05 0.55
C ALA A 48 24.53 -16.38 -0.82
N THR A 49 24.31 -17.11 -1.92
CA THR A 49 24.69 -16.62 -3.27
C THR A 49 23.51 -16.19 -4.12
N CYS A 50 22.33 -16.80 -3.95
CA CYS A 50 21.19 -16.57 -4.82
C CYS A 50 20.44 -15.30 -4.40
N HIS A 51 21.02 -14.13 -4.66
CA HIS A 51 20.45 -12.82 -4.36
C HIS A 51 20.88 -11.75 -5.37
N SER A 52 20.10 -10.67 -5.47
CA SER A 52 20.38 -9.49 -6.29
C SER A 52 20.95 -8.32 -5.48
N LEU A 53 21.27 -8.53 -4.19
CA LEU A 53 21.91 -7.52 -3.35
C LEU A 53 23.27 -7.05 -3.91
N VAL A 54 23.55 -5.77 -3.68
CA VAL A 54 24.80 -5.09 -4.06
C VAL A 54 25.34 -4.33 -2.86
N GLN A 55 26.64 -4.45 -2.60
CA GLN A 55 27.33 -3.66 -1.58
C GLN A 55 27.77 -2.33 -2.20
N LEU A 56 27.16 -1.23 -1.76
CA LEU A 56 27.52 0.14 -2.15
C LEU A 56 28.14 0.83 -0.93
N ASP A 57 29.44 1.13 -1.01
CA ASP A 57 30.21 1.64 0.12
C ASP A 57 30.05 0.76 1.37
N ASP A 58 29.47 1.30 2.45
CA ASP A 58 29.20 0.59 3.71
C ASP A 58 27.77 0.05 3.79
N ASP A 59 26.90 0.35 2.82
CA ASP A 59 25.49 -0.04 2.83
C ASP A 59 25.19 -1.20 1.87
N LEU A 60 24.50 -2.21 2.41
CA LEU A 60 23.96 -3.32 1.62
C LEU A 60 22.62 -2.90 1.02
N VAL A 61 22.54 -2.81 -0.30
CA VAL A 61 21.36 -2.36 -1.05
C VAL A 61 20.72 -3.53 -1.81
N GLY A 62 19.39 -3.52 -1.90
CA GLY A 62 18.58 -4.52 -2.60
C GLY A 62 17.35 -4.93 -1.79
N ASP A 63 16.73 -6.05 -2.19
CA ASP A 63 15.47 -6.54 -1.61
C ASP A 63 15.63 -6.85 -0.10
N PRO A 64 14.78 -6.26 0.78
CA PRO A 64 14.78 -6.54 2.21
C PRO A 64 14.75 -8.04 2.56
N LEU A 65 13.99 -8.86 1.83
CA LEU A 65 13.88 -10.30 2.05
C LEU A 65 15.23 -11.01 1.90
N GLU A 66 15.99 -10.59 0.88
CA GLU A 66 17.32 -11.14 0.62
C GLU A 66 18.30 -10.70 1.71
N LYS A 67 18.19 -9.46 2.20
CA LYS A 67 19.03 -8.97 3.32
C LYS A 67 18.76 -9.78 4.59
N VAL A 68 17.50 -10.05 4.91
CA VAL A 68 17.11 -10.87 6.08
C VAL A 68 17.65 -12.29 5.92
N THR A 69 17.56 -12.87 4.71
CA THR A 69 18.06 -14.21 4.42
C THR A 69 19.57 -14.33 4.63
N ILE A 70 20.38 -13.40 4.13
CA ILE A 70 21.84 -13.40 4.34
C ILE A 70 22.19 -13.19 5.81
N LYS A 71 21.50 -12.27 6.49
CA LYS A 71 21.69 -12.04 7.92
C LYS A 71 21.34 -13.27 8.75
N PHE A 72 20.31 -14.03 8.36
CA PHE A 72 19.86 -15.24 9.06
C PHE A 72 20.94 -16.34 9.09
N ILE A 73 21.67 -16.53 7.99
CA ILE A 73 22.77 -17.51 7.93
C ILE A 73 24.10 -16.96 8.50
N ASP A 74 24.15 -15.69 8.93
CA ASP A 74 25.34 -14.98 9.41
C ASP A 74 26.44 -14.82 8.33
N TRP A 75 26.05 -14.54 7.09
CA TRP A 75 26.95 -14.22 5.98
C TRP A 75 26.95 -12.71 5.67
N SER A 76 27.91 -12.27 4.87
CA SER A 76 27.99 -10.90 4.36
C SER A 76 28.47 -10.86 2.92
N LEU A 77 27.87 -9.96 2.14
CA LEU A 77 28.34 -9.59 0.81
C LEU A 77 29.41 -8.50 0.95
N ILE A 78 30.57 -8.74 0.35
CA ILE A 78 31.69 -7.79 0.25
C ILE A 78 31.73 -7.23 -1.18
N LYS A 79 32.48 -6.14 -1.38
CA LYS A 79 32.84 -5.61 -2.70
C LYS A 79 33.35 -6.72 -3.64
N ASN A 80 33.12 -6.53 -4.94
CA ASN A 80 33.43 -7.49 -6.01
C ASN A 80 32.65 -8.82 -5.92
N ASP A 81 31.41 -8.77 -5.43
CA ASP A 81 30.48 -9.90 -5.49
C ASP A 81 30.97 -11.16 -4.76
N ASN A 82 31.80 -10.96 -3.73
CA ASN A 82 32.27 -12.02 -2.85
C ASN A 82 31.36 -12.12 -1.62
N VAL A 83 30.82 -13.30 -1.37
CA VAL A 83 30.03 -13.59 -0.17
C VAL A 83 30.86 -14.45 0.77
N CYS A 84 30.96 -14.04 2.03
CA CYS A 84 31.72 -14.76 3.04
C CYS A 84 30.91 -14.96 4.33
N PRO A 85 31.18 -16.05 5.07
CA PRO A 85 30.64 -16.21 6.41
C PRO A 85 31.28 -15.17 7.35
N LYS A 86 30.49 -14.57 8.26
CA LYS A 86 31.04 -13.71 9.33
C LYS A 86 31.72 -14.52 10.42
N LYS A 87 31.26 -15.75 10.63
CA LYS A 87 31.78 -16.71 11.60
C LYS A 87 31.83 -18.10 10.95
N GLY A 88 32.94 -18.82 11.13
CA GLY A 88 33.12 -20.20 10.64
C GLY A 88 34.25 -20.38 9.63
N LYS A 89 34.47 -21.63 9.22
CA LYS A 89 35.55 -22.06 8.32
C LYS A 89 35.09 -22.27 6.86
N HIS A 90 33.85 -21.91 6.51
CA HIS A 90 33.38 -22.09 5.15
C HIS A 90 34.13 -21.16 4.18
N PRO A 91 34.53 -21.66 3.00
CA PRO A 91 35.25 -20.85 2.03
C PRO A 91 34.33 -19.73 1.50
N ALA A 92 34.93 -18.59 1.17
CA ALA A 92 34.23 -17.52 0.49
C ALA A 92 33.75 -17.99 -0.89
N ILE A 93 32.62 -17.44 -1.33
CA ILE A 93 31.98 -17.78 -2.58
C ILE A 93 31.89 -16.52 -3.45
N LYS A 94 32.38 -16.60 -4.69
CA LYS A 94 32.35 -15.48 -5.62
C LYS A 94 31.19 -15.64 -6.60
N ILE A 95 30.29 -14.64 -6.65
CA ILE A 95 29.22 -14.59 -7.63
C ILE A 95 29.82 -14.15 -8.98
N VAL A 96 29.49 -14.90 -10.05
CA VAL A 96 30.05 -14.71 -11.39
C VAL A 96 29.01 -14.10 -12.34
N GLN A 97 27.78 -14.60 -12.29
CA GLN A 97 26.69 -14.15 -13.15
C GLN A 97 25.36 -14.28 -12.43
N ARG A 98 24.49 -13.28 -12.58
CA ARG A 98 23.14 -13.28 -12.01
C ARG A 98 22.10 -13.29 -13.11
N PHE A 99 21.17 -14.22 -13.03
CA PHE A 99 19.92 -14.19 -13.76
C PHE A 99 18.85 -13.64 -12.83
N HIS A 100 18.61 -12.33 -12.94
CA HIS A 100 17.69 -11.60 -12.06
C HIS A 100 16.29 -12.22 -12.01
N PHE A 101 15.63 -11.99 -10.88
CA PHE A 101 14.24 -12.41 -10.69
C PHE A 101 13.35 -11.82 -11.78
N SER A 102 12.52 -12.67 -12.36
CA SER A 102 11.48 -12.26 -13.30
C SER A 102 10.13 -12.69 -12.74
N SER A 103 9.20 -11.74 -12.58
CA SER A 103 7.84 -12.03 -12.09
C SER A 103 7.08 -13.00 -12.98
N ALA A 104 7.37 -13.01 -14.29
CA ALA A 104 6.79 -13.98 -15.23
C ALA A 104 7.34 -15.40 -15.01
N LEU A 105 8.64 -15.52 -14.75
CA LEU A 105 9.32 -16.80 -14.52
C LEU A 105 9.24 -17.27 -13.05
N LYS A 106 8.89 -16.39 -12.12
CA LYS A 106 8.72 -16.64 -10.67
C LYS A 106 9.97 -17.23 -10.00
N ARG A 107 11.16 -16.94 -10.53
CA ARG A 107 12.45 -17.50 -10.07
C ARG A 107 13.64 -16.62 -10.44
N MET A 108 14.77 -16.89 -9.79
CA MET A 108 16.09 -16.34 -10.13
C MET A 108 17.19 -17.38 -9.95
N SER A 109 18.30 -17.19 -10.65
CA SER A 109 19.44 -18.11 -10.63
C SER A 109 20.75 -17.34 -10.62
N VAL A 110 21.78 -17.92 -10.02
CA VAL A 110 23.12 -17.33 -9.91
C VAL A 110 24.15 -18.40 -10.20
N ILE A 111 25.17 -18.05 -10.97
CA ILE A 111 26.38 -18.85 -11.15
C ILE A 111 27.42 -18.32 -10.18
N ALA A 112 27.96 -19.20 -9.35
CA ALA A 112 28.95 -18.87 -8.34
C ALA A 112 30.14 -19.83 -8.38
N ASN A 113 31.30 -19.34 -8.00
CA ASN A 113 32.53 -20.10 -7.87
C ASN A 113 32.91 -20.18 -6.39
N TYR A 114 33.25 -21.37 -5.92
CA TYR A 114 33.81 -21.57 -4.58
C TYR A 114 34.99 -22.55 -4.63
N ILE A 115 35.86 -22.46 -3.63
CA ILE A 115 36.94 -23.43 -3.44
C ILE A 115 36.37 -24.59 -2.62
N ASN A 116 36.40 -25.79 -3.17
CA ASN A 116 35.91 -26.96 -2.44
C ASN A 116 36.85 -27.25 -1.26
N PRO A 117 36.35 -27.30 0.00
CA PRO A 117 37.21 -27.49 1.16
C PRO A 117 37.86 -28.88 1.23
N THR A 118 37.31 -29.88 0.53
CA THR A 118 37.84 -31.25 0.53
C THR A 118 38.91 -31.45 -0.53
N THR A 119 38.70 -30.94 -1.75
CA THR A 119 39.65 -31.12 -2.87
C THR A 119 40.59 -29.93 -3.07
N ASN A 120 40.29 -28.79 -2.46
CA ASN A 120 40.98 -27.51 -2.65
C ASN A 120 40.97 -27.01 -4.11
N GLU A 121 40.05 -27.54 -4.93
CA GLU A 121 39.86 -27.14 -6.33
C GLU A 121 38.76 -26.10 -6.45
N SER A 122 38.89 -25.22 -7.46
CA SER A 122 37.87 -24.24 -7.80
C SER A 122 36.73 -24.92 -8.56
N GLN A 123 35.52 -24.83 -8.01
CA GLN A 123 34.32 -25.42 -8.58
C GLN A 123 33.23 -24.38 -8.82
N TYR A 124 32.50 -24.56 -9.91
CA TYR A 124 31.34 -23.74 -10.26
C TYR A 124 30.04 -24.44 -9.87
N ILE A 125 29.12 -23.64 -9.34
CA ILE A 125 27.77 -24.05 -8.97
C ILE A 125 26.75 -23.09 -9.54
N VAL A 126 25.58 -23.63 -9.84
CA VAL A 126 24.36 -22.86 -10.05
C VAL A 126 23.54 -22.94 -8.77
N THR A 127 23.06 -21.80 -8.30
CA THR A 127 22.11 -21.70 -7.21
C THR A 127 20.85 -21.01 -7.70
N THR A 128 19.69 -21.60 -7.42
CA THR A 128 18.39 -21.15 -7.91
C THR A 128 17.41 -21.06 -6.75
N LYS A 129 16.60 -20.00 -6.73
CA LYS A 129 15.48 -19.88 -5.80
C LYS A 129 14.23 -19.39 -6.53
N GLY A 130 13.07 -19.82 -6.08
CA GLY A 130 11.81 -19.38 -6.68
C GLY A 130 10.58 -20.06 -6.11
N ALA A 131 9.48 -19.90 -6.84
CA ALA A 131 8.21 -20.52 -6.52
C ALA A 131 8.32 -22.07 -6.50
N PRO A 132 7.83 -22.76 -5.46
CA PRO A 132 7.85 -24.22 -5.37
C PRO A 132 7.27 -24.92 -6.60
N GLU A 133 6.10 -24.48 -7.06
CA GLU A 133 5.41 -25.03 -8.23
C GLU A 133 6.22 -24.89 -9.53
N THR A 134 7.09 -23.88 -9.61
CA THR A 134 7.93 -23.63 -10.79
C THR A 134 9.19 -24.48 -10.75
N LEU A 135 9.92 -24.44 -9.62
CA LEU A 135 11.19 -25.16 -9.47
C LEU A 135 10.99 -26.68 -9.46
N LYS A 136 9.81 -27.17 -9.03
CA LYS A 136 9.48 -28.61 -9.05
C LYS A 136 9.81 -29.28 -10.38
N THR A 137 9.49 -28.62 -11.49
CA THR A 137 9.71 -29.14 -12.86
C THR A 137 11.18 -29.14 -13.30
N MET A 138 12.04 -28.44 -12.56
CA MET A 138 13.46 -28.26 -12.89
C MET A 138 14.37 -29.16 -12.05
N TYR A 139 13.84 -29.82 -11.02
CA TYR A 139 14.62 -30.72 -10.19
C TYR A 139 14.82 -32.07 -10.86
N LYS A 140 16.04 -32.60 -10.75
CA LYS A 140 16.36 -33.97 -11.11
C LYS A 140 15.72 -34.97 -10.15
N ASN A 141 15.85 -34.71 -8.85
CA ASN A 141 15.27 -35.49 -7.77
C ASN A 141 14.67 -34.55 -6.72
N PHE A 142 13.50 -34.89 -6.19
CA PHE A 142 12.86 -34.18 -5.09
C PHE A 142 12.11 -35.17 -4.17
N PRO A 143 11.88 -34.85 -2.89
CA PRO A 143 11.17 -35.73 -1.97
C PRO A 143 9.73 -36.02 -2.42
N GLU A 144 9.21 -37.24 -2.20
CA GLU A 144 7.81 -37.59 -2.54
C GLU A 144 6.79 -36.67 -1.84
N ASN A 145 7.11 -36.23 -0.62
CA ASN A 145 6.31 -35.30 0.18
C ASN A 145 6.55 -33.81 -0.15
N TYR A 146 7.23 -33.49 -1.25
CA TYR A 146 7.54 -32.10 -1.66
C TYR A 146 6.31 -31.19 -1.62
N ASP A 147 5.22 -31.61 -2.27
CA ASP A 147 3.99 -30.83 -2.33
C ASP A 147 3.37 -30.67 -0.96
N GLU A 148 3.25 -31.76 -0.22
CA GLU A 148 2.64 -31.77 1.10
C GLU A 148 3.33 -30.78 2.05
N ILE A 149 4.66 -30.75 2.05
CA ILE A 149 5.46 -29.87 2.92
C ILE A 149 5.16 -28.40 2.62
N TYR A 150 5.37 -27.95 1.39
CA TYR A 150 5.25 -26.52 1.09
C TYR A 150 3.80 -26.05 1.19
N LEU A 151 2.83 -26.86 0.78
CA LEU A 151 1.41 -26.51 0.87
C LEU A 151 0.94 -26.40 2.32
N ASN A 152 1.38 -27.30 3.20
CA ASN A 152 1.05 -27.23 4.62
C ASN A 152 1.63 -25.97 5.28
N LEU A 153 2.83 -25.55 4.88
CA LEU A 153 3.44 -24.31 5.37
C LEU A 153 2.74 -23.07 4.79
N SER A 154 2.42 -23.06 3.49
CA SER A 154 1.64 -21.97 2.87
C SER A 154 0.24 -21.83 3.46
N ARG A 155 -0.42 -22.93 3.84
CA ARG A 155 -1.72 -22.91 4.53
C ARG A 155 -1.64 -22.29 5.92
N LYS A 156 -0.46 -22.24 6.54
CA LYS A 156 -0.21 -21.55 7.81
C LYS A 156 0.19 -20.09 7.62
N GLY A 157 0.09 -19.56 6.40
CA GLY A 157 0.45 -18.18 6.09
C GLY A 157 1.94 -17.95 5.89
N ALA A 158 2.77 -19.01 5.86
CA ALA A 158 4.19 -18.84 5.61
C ALA A 158 4.45 -18.58 4.12
N ARG A 159 5.40 -17.71 3.83
CA ARG A 159 5.95 -17.54 2.49
C ARG A 159 7.03 -18.59 2.28
N VAL A 160 6.80 -19.47 1.29
CA VAL A 160 7.66 -20.62 1.03
C VAL A 160 8.41 -20.42 -0.29
N ILE A 161 9.73 -20.50 -0.24
CA ILE A 161 10.61 -20.35 -1.41
C ILE A 161 11.40 -21.65 -1.56
N ALA A 162 11.31 -22.28 -2.71
CA ALA A 162 12.07 -23.48 -3.01
C ALA A 162 13.51 -23.12 -3.40
N LEU A 163 14.47 -23.93 -2.94
CA LEU A 163 15.90 -23.77 -3.17
C LEU A 163 16.42 -24.90 -4.05
N GLY A 164 17.28 -24.59 -5.00
CA GLY A 164 17.89 -25.55 -5.90
C GLY A 164 19.37 -25.26 -6.11
N ARG A 165 20.15 -26.32 -6.29
CA ARG A 165 21.59 -26.25 -6.54
C ARG A 165 21.97 -27.21 -7.66
N LYS A 166 22.93 -26.84 -8.49
CA LYS A 166 23.53 -27.75 -9.49
C LYS A 166 25.02 -27.55 -9.53
N ASN A 167 25.77 -28.65 -9.53
CA ASN A 167 27.22 -28.61 -9.68
C ASN A 167 27.59 -28.57 -11.17
N LEU A 168 28.40 -27.60 -11.57
CA LEU A 168 28.97 -27.51 -12.91
C LEU A 168 30.39 -28.08 -12.96
N GLY A 169 31.03 -28.29 -11.82
CA GLY A 169 32.40 -28.81 -11.73
C GLY A 169 33.44 -27.75 -12.10
N ASN A 170 34.56 -28.20 -12.68
CA ASN A 170 35.70 -27.36 -13.01
C ASN A 170 35.56 -26.88 -14.46
N ILE A 171 34.85 -25.77 -14.66
CA ILE A 171 34.72 -25.08 -15.95
C ILE A 171 35.54 -23.79 -15.95
N SER A 172 35.82 -23.26 -17.14
CA SER A 172 36.48 -21.96 -17.26
C SER A 172 35.54 -20.80 -16.92
N LEU A 173 36.10 -19.65 -16.52
CA LEU A 173 35.30 -18.43 -16.24
C LEU A 173 34.51 -17.96 -17.46
N GLN A 174 35.04 -18.17 -18.67
CA GLN A 174 34.41 -17.73 -19.90
C GLN A 174 33.21 -18.62 -20.25
N GLU A 175 33.38 -19.94 -20.17
CA GLU A 175 32.27 -20.90 -20.29
C GLU A 175 31.17 -20.60 -19.27
N ALA A 176 31.53 -20.30 -18.02
CA ALA A 176 30.57 -19.97 -16.97
C ALA A 176 29.73 -18.72 -17.31
N LYS A 177 30.31 -17.72 -17.99
CA LYS A 177 29.61 -16.49 -18.39
C LYS A 177 28.75 -16.64 -19.65
N ASP A 178 29.13 -17.58 -20.52
CA ASP A 178 28.45 -17.84 -21.79
C ASP A 178 27.24 -18.78 -21.62
N LEU A 179 27.08 -19.40 -20.44
CA LEU A 179 25.92 -20.23 -20.11
C LEU A 179 24.62 -19.43 -20.19
N LYS A 180 23.63 -20.02 -20.87
CA LYS A 180 22.30 -19.44 -20.98
C LYS A 180 21.44 -19.83 -19.79
N ARG A 181 20.39 -19.03 -19.56
CA ARG A 181 19.43 -19.24 -18.47
C ARG A 181 18.82 -20.65 -18.49
N ASP A 182 18.44 -21.13 -19.66
CA ASP A 182 17.79 -22.44 -19.82
C ASP A 182 18.74 -23.61 -19.50
N ASP A 183 20.05 -23.42 -19.64
CA ASP A 183 21.06 -24.45 -19.33
C ASP A 183 21.36 -24.56 -17.84
N VAL A 184 21.24 -23.44 -17.12
CA VAL A 184 21.43 -23.38 -15.68
C VAL A 184 20.17 -23.78 -14.92
N GLU A 185 18.99 -23.48 -15.44
CA GLU A 185 17.67 -23.76 -14.81
C GLU A 185 17.09 -25.14 -15.18
N LYS A 186 17.94 -26.18 -15.21
CA LYS A 186 17.54 -27.59 -15.46
C LYS A 186 18.40 -28.56 -14.65
N ASP A 187 17.85 -29.73 -14.33
CA ASP A 187 18.51 -30.80 -13.58
C ASP A 187 19.08 -30.34 -12.22
N LEU A 188 18.29 -29.56 -11.48
CA LEU A 188 18.66 -29.05 -10.17
C LEU A 188 18.53 -30.14 -9.08
N ASP A 189 19.39 -30.11 -8.08
CA ASP A 189 19.21 -30.84 -6.83
C ASP A 189 18.41 -29.98 -5.86
N PHE A 190 17.40 -30.59 -5.20
CA PHE A 190 16.59 -29.92 -4.21
C PHE A 190 17.41 -29.58 -2.95
N ALA A 191 17.40 -28.31 -2.55
CA ALA A 191 18.20 -27.80 -1.43
C ALA A 191 17.35 -27.29 -0.25
N GLY A 192 16.06 -27.65 -0.21
CA GLY A 192 15.13 -27.29 0.87
C GLY A 192 14.15 -26.17 0.53
N PHE A 193 13.28 -25.87 1.47
CA PHE A 193 12.32 -24.76 1.42
C PHE A 193 12.69 -23.69 2.43
N LEU A 194 13.01 -22.49 1.95
CA LEU A 194 13.18 -21.31 2.79
C LEU A 194 11.82 -20.80 3.25
N ILE A 195 11.63 -20.67 4.56
CA ILE A 195 10.39 -20.26 5.20
C ILE A 195 10.55 -18.84 5.75
N ILE A 196 9.70 -17.94 5.26
CA ILE A 196 9.65 -16.55 5.68
C ILE A 196 8.28 -16.29 6.32
N SER A 197 8.30 -15.77 7.54
CA SER A 197 7.12 -15.28 8.25
C SER A 197 6.85 -13.85 7.84
N THR A 198 5.62 -13.58 7.42
CA THR A 198 5.15 -12.24 7.08
C THR A 198 4.08 -11.83 8.09
N PRO A 199 4.47 -11.32 9.27
CA PRO A 199 3.52 -10.99 10.32
C PRO A 199 2.63 -9.81 9.89
N LEU A 200 1.36 -9.87 10.30
CA LEU A 200 0.43 -8.78 10.05
C LEU A 200 0.73 -7.58 10.94
N LYS A 201 0.52 -6.36 10.40
CA LYS A 201 0.55 -5.15 11.22
C LYS A 201 -0.54 -5.24 12.30
N PRO A 202 -0.24 -4.87 13.55
CA PRO A 202 -1.13 -5.09 14.69
C PRO A 202 -2.46 -4.33 14.59
N ASP A 203 -2.49 -3.22 13.85
CA ASP A 203 -3.66 -2.38 13.62
C ASP A 203 -4.51 -2.82 12.42
N SER A 204 -3.97 -3.66 11.51
CA SER A 204 -4.63 -4.05 10.26
C SER A 204 -6.01 -4.66 10.49
N LYS A 205 -6.14 -5.59 11.44
CA LYS A 205 -7.40 -6.32 11.69
C LYS A 205 -8.53 -5.39 12.13
N ALA A 206 -8.24 -4.42 13.01
CA ALA A 206 -9.23 -3.49 13.51
C ALA A 206 -9.66 -2.48 12.42
N LEU A 207 -8.69 -1.96 11.64
CA LEU A 207 -8.95 -1.01 10.58
C LEU A 207 -9.71 -1.64 9.41
N ILE A 208 -9.40 -2.89 9.06
CA ILE A 208 -10.15 -3.63 8.04
C ILE A 208 -11.58 -3.89 8.46
N LYS A 209 -11.78 -4.24 9.72
CA LYS A 209 -13.13 -4.36 10.28
C LYS A 209 -13.90 -3.04 10.15
N GLU A 210 -13.29 -1.91 10.50
CA GLU A 210 -13.93 -0.59 10.36
C GLU A 210 -14.32 -0.28 8.89
N ILE A 211 -13.47 -0.64 7.94
CA ILE A 211 -13.74 -0.47 6.50
C ILE A 211 -14.93 -1.34 6.07
N ILE A 212 -14.96 -2.61 6.47
CA ILE A 212 -16.05 -3.53 6.14
C ILE A 212 -17.37 -3.07 6.78
N ASP A 213 -17.33 -2.69 8.06
CA ASP A 213 -18.49 -2.22 8.82
C ASP A 213 -19.05 -0.89 8.23
N SER A 214 -18.29 -0.20 7.37
CA SER A 214 -18.71 0.99 6.63
C SER A 214 -19.22 0.73 5.21
N SER A 215 -19.57 -0.52 4.91
CA SER A 215 -20.10 -1.04 3.63
C SER A 215 -19.13 -1.01 2.44
N HIS A 216 -17.83 -0.86 2.68
CA HIS A 216 -16.84 -1.04 1.61
C HIS A 216 -16.51 -2.53 1.44
N ARG A 217 -16.31 -2.95 0.19
CA ARG A 217 -15.77 -4.29 -0.10
C ARG A 217 -14.26 -4.23 -0.08
N VAL A 218 -13.64 -5.05 0.75
CA VAL A 218 -12.18 -5.21 0.77
C VAL A 218 -11.77 -6.33 -0.19
N VAL A 219 -10.79 -6.05 -1.04
CA VAL A 219 -10.16 -6.99 -1.98
C VAL A 219 -8.63 -6.90 -1.84
N MET A 220 -7.97 -8.04 -1.85
CA MET A 220 -6.50 -8.14 -1.82
C MET A 220 -5.95 -8.46 -3.22
N ILE A 221 -4.92 -7.74 -3.65
CA ILE A 221 -4.19 -7.98 -4.91
C ILE A 221 -2.70 -8.16 -4.60
N THR A 222 -2.18 -9.38 -4.70
CA THR A 222 -0.79 -9.70 -4.32
C THR A 222 -0.05 -10.55 -5.36
N GLY A 223 1.28 -10.43 -5.36
CA GLY A 223 2.19 -11.32 -6.08
C GLY A 223 2.45 -12.65 -5.36
N ASP A 224 1.97 -12.79 -4.12
CA ASP A 224 2.21 -13.96 -3.28
C ASP A 224 1.40 -15.19 -3.69
N ALA A 225 1.76 -16.33 -3.09
CA ALA A 225 1.12 -17.60 -3.35
C ALA A 225 -0.36 -17.56 -2.90
N PRO A 226 -1.28 -18.23 -3.63
CA PRO A 226 -2.71 -18.13 -3.36
C PRO A 226 -3.11 -18.61 -1.96
N LEU A 227 -2.46 -19.65 -1.44
CA LEU A 227 -2.74 -20.19 -0.11
C LEU A 227 -2.35 -19.21 1.00
N THR A 228 -1.17 -18.59 0.89
CA THR A 228 -0.69 -17.57 1.83
C THR A 228 -1.62 -16.35 1.82
N ALA A 229 -1.97 -15.86 0.62
CA ALA A 229 -2.89 -14.73 0.46
C ALA A 229 -4.28 -15.02 1.05
N CYS A 230 -4.81 -16.23 0.82
CA CYS A 230 -6.09 -16.65 1.42
C CYS A 230 -6.01 -16.79 2.94
N TYR A 231 -4.88 -17.24 3.48
CA TYR A 231 -4.66 -17.30 4.94
C TYR A 231 -4.72 -15.90 5.56
N VAL A 232 -3.97 -14.94 5.01
CA VAL A 232 -3.98 -13.54 5.47
C VAL A 232 -5.37 -12.93 5.36
N ALA A 233 -6.06 -13.18 4.25
CA ALA A 233 -7.41 -12.69 4.02
C ALA A 233 -8.45 -13.23 5.03
N LYS A 234 -8.29 -14.48 5.45
CA LYS A 234 -9.09 -15.09 6.53
C LYS A 234 -8.73 -14.50 7.89
N GLU A 235 -7.44 -14.30 8.17
CA GLU A 235 -6.98 -13.71 9.45
C GLU A 235 -7.49 -12.27 9.65
N LEU A 236 -7.55 -11.50 8.55
CA LEU A 236 -8.13 -10.16 8.47
C LEU A 236 -9.67 -10.15 8.39
N ASN A 237 -10.33 -11.31 8.38
CA ASN A 237 -11.78 -11.48 8.41
C ASN A 237 -12.56 -10.84 7.24
N PHE A 238 -12.01 -10.76 6.01
CA PHE A 238 -12.77 -10.32 4.83
C PHE A 238 -13.16 -11.45 3.86
N MET A 239 -12.72 -12.68 4.14
CA MET A 239 -13.23 -13.92 3.56
C MET A 239 -14.04 -14.68 4.62
N GLN A 240 -15.36 -14.54 4.58
CA GLN A 240 -16.28 -15.03 5.63
C GLN A 240 -17.27 -16.10 5.12
N ARG A 241 -17.21 -16.48 3.84
CA ARG A 241 -18.12 -17.47 3.27
C ARG A 241 -17.77 -18.88 3.74
N LYS A 242 -18.70 -19.83 3.50
CA LYS A 242 -18.58 -21.21 3.99
C LYS A 242 -17.27 -21.88 3.58
N ARG A 243 -16.83 -21.64 2.34
CA ARG A 243 -15.56 -22.15 1.80
C ARG A 243 -14.93 -21.13 0.88
N SER A 244 -13.62 -21.21 0.74
CA SER A 244 -12.83 -20.39 -0.17
C SER A 244 -12.35 -21.27 -1.33
N LEU A 245 -12.53 -20.80 -2.55
CA LEU A 245 -12.12 -21.52 -3.76
C LEU A 245 -11.00 -20.76 -4.46
N ILE A 246 -10.00 -21.50 -4.92
CA ILE A 246 -8.88 -21.00 -5.71
C ILE A 246 -9.04 -21.54 -7.13
N LEU A 247 -9.00 -20.67 -8.13
CA LEU A 247 -8.92 -21.08 -9.53
C LEU A 247 -7.45 -21.20 -9.94
N SER A 248 -7.00 -22.43 -10.14
CA SER A 248 -5.63 -22.75 -10.50
C SER A 248 -5.57 -23.80 -11.60
N LYS A 249 -4.48 -23.75 -12.38
CA LYS A 249 -4.15 -24.77 -13.36
C LYS A 249 -3.52 -25.95 -12.65
N GLU A 250 -4.13 -27.12 -12.72
CA GLU A 250 -3.60 -28.34 -12.10
C GLU A 250 -3.46 -29.44 -13.14
N LYS A 251 -2.44 -30.30 -12.95
CA LYS A 251 -2.21 -31.49 -13.76
C LYS A 251 -2.73 -32.70 -12.97
N ASP A 252 -3.83 -33.28 -13.43
CA ASP A 252 -4.38 -34.52 -12.87
C ASP A 252 -3.74 -35.71 -13.62
N GLY A 253 -2.66 -36.29 -13.05
CA GLY A 253 -1.97 -37.44 -13.65
C GLY A 253 -1.35 -37.13 -15.02
N ASP A 254 -1.67 -37.95 -16.02
CA ASP A 254 -1.16 -37.82 -17.40
C ASP A 254 -2.02 -36.89 -18.29
N PHE A 255 -3.14 -36.37 -17.79
CA PHE A 255 -4.00 -35.47 -18.56
C PHE A 255 -3.37 -34.08 -18.70
N GLU A 256 -3.77 -33.39 -19.79
CA GLU A 256 -3.41 -31.99 -20.00
C GLU A 256 -3.90 -31.13 -18.83
N PRO A 257 -3.08 -30.18 -18.35
CA PRO A 257 -3.40 -29.38 -17.19
C PRO A 257 -4.59 -28.45 -17.46
N GLU A 258 -5.66 -28.63 -16.67
CA GLU A 258 -6.93 -27.91 -16.79
C GLU A 258 -7.10 -26.94 -15.63
N PHE A 259 -7.82 -25.84 -15.86
CA PHE A 259 -8.21 -24.93 -14.79
C PHE A 259 -9.42 -25.49 -14.04
N LYS A 260 -9.35 -25.60 -12.72
CA LYS A 260 -10.48 -26.03 -11.88
C LYS A 260 -10.56 -25.20 -10.61
N TRP A 261 -11.76 -25.07 -10.06
CA TRP A 261 -11.94 -24.46 -8.75
C TRP A 261 -11.63 -25.48 -7.67
N ARG A 262 -10.72 -25.15 -6.75
CA ARG A 262 -10.32 -26.04 -5.66
C ARG A 262 -10.47 -25.36 -4.30
N SER A 263 -11.00 -26.09 -3.32
CA SER A 263 -11.00 -25.63 -1.92
C SER A 263 -9.57 -25.58 -1.36
N ILE A 264 -9.32 -24.71 -0.38
CA ILE A 264 -8.03 -24.61 0.34
C ILE A 264 -7.62 -25.97 0.95
N ASP A 265 -8.60 -26.73 1.43
CA ASP A 265 -8.42 -28.06 2.03
C ASP A 265 -8.26 -29.18 0.98
N ARG A 266 -8.32 -28.83 -0.32
CA ARG A 266 -8.20 -29.72 -1.47
C ARG A 266 -9.28 -30.80 -1.66
N GLU A 267 -10.28 -30.86 -0.78
CA GLU A 267 -11.34 -31.87 -0.82
C GLU A 267 -12.43 -31.63 -1.88
N ASN A 268 -12.62 -30.39 -2.33
CA ASN A 268 -13.70 -30.06 -3.28
C ASN A 268 -13.09 -29.49 -4.55
N ILE A 269 -13.40 -30.13 -5.67
CA ILE A 269 -13.04 -29.70 -7.01
C ILE A 269 -14.35 -29.42 -7.74
N LEU A 270 -14.49 -28.21 -8.29
CA LEU A 270 -15.68 -27.78 -9.03
C LEU A 270 -15.27 -27.37 -10.45
N SER A 271 -16.18 -27.58 -11.41
CA SER A 271 -16.03 -27.09 -12.79
C SER A 271 -15.94 -25.57 -12.82
N ILE A 272 -15.19 -25.03 -13.79
CA ILE A 272 -14.97 -23.60 -14.00
C ILE A 272 -16.29 -22.84 -14.11
N GLU A 273 -17.24 -23.41 -14.86
CA GLU A 273 -18.57 -22.87 -15.09
C GLU A 273 -19.57 -23.50 -14.11
N PRO A 274 -20.00 -22.79 -13.05
CA PRO A 274 -21.04 -23.31 -12.18
C PRO A 274 -22.41 -23.22 -12.85
N ASP A 275 -23.20 -24.28 -12.77
CA ASP A 275 -24.59 -24.34 -13.29
C ASP A 275 -25.45 -23.15 -12.84
N ASN A 276 -25.21 -22.68 -11.61
CA ASN A 276 -25.88 -21.50 -11.06
C ASN A 276 -24.87 -20.56 -10.39
N ILE A 277 -24.45 -19.55 -11.13
CA ILE A 277 -23.48 -18.55 -10.67
C ILE A 277 -23.95 -17.79 -9.41
N LYS A 278 -25.25 -17.50 -9.27
CA LYS A 278 -25.76 -16.77 -8.07
C LYS A 278 -25.62 -17.62 -6.81
N LYS A 279 -25.96 -18.91 -6.88
CA LYS A 279 -25.79 -19.86 -5.76
C LYS A 279 -24.31 -20.06 -5.44
N PHE A 280 -23.46 -20.15 -6.46
CA PHE A 280 -22.02 -20.26 -6.33
C PHE A 280 -21.43 -19.05 -5.57
N LEU A 281 -21.69 -17.83 -6.04
CA LEU A 281 -21.18 -16.58 -5.45
C LEU A 281 -21.69 -16.32 -4.03
N LYS A 282 -22.85 -16.88 -3.65
CA LYS A 282 -23.39 -16.77 -2.28
C LYS A 282 -22.69 -17.71 -1.29
N ASN A 283 -22.19 -18.85 -1.77
CA ASN A 283 -21.64 -19.91 -0.93
C ASN A 283 -20.12 -19.85 -0.78
N TYR A 284 -19.41 -19.27 -1.76
CA TYR A 284 -17.96 -19.33 -1.85
C TYR A 284 -17.32 -17.94 -1.91
N ASP A 285 -16.19 -17.78 -1.21
CA ASP A 285 -15.24 -16.68 -1.48
C ASP A 285 -14.26 -17.12 -2.57
N LEU A 286 -13.97 -16.22 -3.50
CA LEU A 286 -13.15 -16.55 -4.67
C LEU A 286 -11.76 -15.96 -4.59
N CYS A 287 -10.77 -16.77 -4.96
CA CYS A 287 -9.39 -16.41 -5.19
C CYS A 287 -9.00 -16.76 -6.63
N LEU A 288 -8.54 -15.79 -7.41
CA LEU A 288 -8.05 -16.02 -8.78
C LEU A 288 -6.54 -15.80 -8.84
N THR A 289 -5.87 -16.67 -9.59
CA THR A 289 -4.45 -16.52 -9.91
C THR A 289 -4.25 -15.66 -11.16
N GLY A 290 -3.07 -15.02 -11.30
CA GLY A 290 -2.72 -14.30 -12.53
C GLY A 290 -2.86 -15.16 -13.80
N ASP A 291 -2.49 -16.43 -13.74
CA ASP A 291 -2.62 -17.36 -14.87
C ASP A 291 -4.10 -17.67 -15.17
N ALA A 292 -4.95 -17.75 -14.14
CA ALA A 292 -6.39 -17.91 -14.29
C ALA A 292 -7.07 -16.67 -14.90
N VAL A 293 -6.56 -15.46 -14.62
CA VAL A 293 -7.04 -14.25 -15.27
C VAL A 293 -6.80 -14.33 -16.77
N THR A 294 -5.57 -14.61 -17.19
CA THR A 294 -5.22 -14.75 -18.62
C THR A 294 -6.09 -15.81 -19.29
N TYR A 295 -6.21 -16.98 -18.67
CA TYR A 295 -7.06 -18.05 -19.21
C TYR A 295 -8.52 -17.65 -19.37
N LEU A 296 -9.13 -17.00 -18.37
CA LEU A 296 -10.51 -16.57 -18.46
C LEU A 296 -10.72 -15.49 -19.52
N LEU A 297 -9.76 -14.59 -19.72
CA LEU A 297 -9.86 -13.58 -20.79
C LEU A 297 -9.80 -14.23 -22.18
N ASP A 298 -8.90 -15.20 -22.38
CA ASP A 298 -8.73 -15.87 -23.66
C ASP A 298 -9.91 -16.79 -24.02
N ASN A 299 -10.54 -17.44 -23.01
CA ASN A 299 -11.54 -18.50 -23.24
C ASN A 299 -12.98 -18.06 -22.90
N ASN A 300 -13.19 -17.23 -21.88
CA ASN A 300 -14.53 -16.82 -21.45
C ASN A 300 -14.55 -15.47 -20.72
N GLU A 301 -14.33 -14.39 -21.47
CA GLU A 301 -14.31 -13.02 -20.94
C GLU A 301 -15.64 -12.62 -20.26
N LYS A 302 -16.77 -13.17 -20.72
CA LYS A 302 -18.08 -12.94 -20.11
C LYS A 302 -18.16 -13.49 -18.70
N LEU A 303 -17.57 -14.66 -18.44
CA LEU A 303 -17.49 -15.23 -17.10
C LEU A 303 -16.56 -14.40 -16.22
N PHE A 304 -15.39 -14.00 -16.74
CA PHE A 304 -14.47 -13.12 -16.01
C PHE A 304 -15.19 -11.86 -15.52
N ASN A 305 -15.89 -11.15 -16.40
CA ASN A 305 -16.62 -9.93 -16.07
C ASN A 305 -17.71 -10.16 -15.01
N LYS A 306 -18.39 -11.31 -15.02
CA LYS A 306 -19.38 -11.68 -13.98
C LYS A 306 -18.74 -12.00 -12.63
N LEU A 307 -17.53 -12.56 -12.62
CA LEU A 307 -16.82 -12.96 -11.41
C LEU A 307 -16.08 -11.77 -10.76
N LEU A 308 -15.54 -10.86 -11.58
CA LEU A 308 -14.71 -9.71 -11.18
C LEU A 308 -15.15 -9.02 -9.87
N PRO A 309 -16.42 -8.59 -9.71
CA PRO A 309 -16.84 -7.86 -8.50
C PRO A 309 -16.99 -8.72 -7.23
N PHE A 310 -16.85 -10.04 -7.35
CA PHE A 310 -17.00 -11.00 -6.25
C PHE A 310 -15.68 -11.65 -5.82
N VAL A 311 -14.59 -11.43 -6.57
CA VAL A 311 -13.27 -11.94 -6.21
C VAL A 311 -12.73 -11.19 -4.99
N LYS A 312 -12.32 -11.94 -3.96
CA LYS A 312 -11.77 -11.38 -2.72
C LYS A 312 -10.25 -11.30 -2.73
N VAL A 313 -9.61 -12.24 -3.40
CA VAL A 313 -8.14 -12.34 -3.45
C VAL A 313 -7.70 -12.56 -4.89
N TRP A 314 -6.76 -11.75 -5.33
CA TRP A 314 -6.02 -11.94 -6.57
C TRP A 314 -4.58 -12.26 -6.18
N ALA A 315 -4.12 -13.46 -6.49
CA ALA A 315 -2.82 -13.96 -6.09
C ALA A 315 -1.93 -14.24 -7.31
N ARG A 316 -0.61 -14.25 -7.14
CA ARG A 316 0.35 -14.43 -8.24
C ARG A 316 0.10 -13.48 -9.43
N VAL A 317 -0.40 -12.26 -9.18
CA VAL A 317 -0.69 -11.32 -10.27
C VAL A 317 0.54 -10.47 -10.60
N ALA A 318 0.80 -10.31 -11.89
CA ALA A 318 1.86 -9.42 -12.38
C ALA A 318 1.46 -7.93 -12.24
N PRO A 319 2.43 -6.98 -12.18
CA PRO A 319 2.13 -5.55 -12.08
C PRO A 319 1.12 -5.04 -13.12
N LYS A 320 1.26 -5.45 -14.39
CA LYS A 320 0.32 -5.11 -15.47
C LYS A 320 -1.09 -5.68 -15.24
N GLN A 321 -1.19 -6.86 -14.63
CA GLN A 321 -2.49 -7.45 -14.30
C GLN A 321 -3.15 -6.71 -13.14
N LYS A 322 -2.39 -6.17 -12.18
CA LYS A 322 -2.95 -5.32 -11.11
C LYS A 322 -3.66 -4.09 -11.72
N GLU A 323 -3.00 -3.41 -12.64
CA GLU A 323 -3.58 -2.28 -13.39
C GLU A 323 -4.83 -2.68 -14.17
N PHE A 324 -4.78 -3.82 -14.87
CA PHE A 324 -5.92 -4.35 -15.61
C PHE A 324 -7.14 -4.65 -14.70
N ILE A 325 -6.93 -5.23 -13.52
CA ILE A 325 -8.01 -5.52 -12.57
C ILE A 325 -8.68 -4.22 -12.10
N ILE A 326 -7.89 -3.20 -11.74
CA ILE A 326 -8.40 -1.90 -11.30
C ILE A 326 -9.21 -1.23 -12.42
N THR A 327 -8.65 -1.15 -13.62
CA THR A 327 -9.31 -0.52 -14.78
C THR A 327 -10.58 -1.26 -15.20
N SER A 328 -10.59 -2.60 -15.12
CA SER A 328 -11.78 -3.42 -15.39
C SER A 328 -12.89 -3.19 -14.37
N MET A 329 -12.56 -3.06 -13.07
CA MET A 329 -13.55 -2.72 -12.05
C MET A 329 -14.15 -1.33 -12.31
N ARG A 330 -13.32 -0.34 -12.65
CA ARG A 330 -13.77 1.01 -13.00
C ARG A 330 -14.66 1.02 -14.25
N ALA A 331 -14.32 0.22 -15.27
CA ALA A 331 -15.12 0.07 -16.48
C ALA A 331 -16.53 -0.51 -16.19
N GLN A 332 -16.68 -1.32 -15.13
CA GLN A 332 -17.98 -1.82 -14.67
C GLN A 332 -18.76 -0.81 -13.81
N GLY A 333 -18.22 0.40 -13.62
CA GLY A 333 -18.84 1.48 -12.85
C GLY A 333 -18.36 1.58 -11.41
N TYR A 334 -17.48 0.68 -10.95
CA TYR A 334 -16.99 0.68 -9.58
C TYR A 334 -15.97 1.80 -9.31
N TYR A 335 -16.20 2.63 -8.30
CA TYR A 335 -15.15 3.46 -7.70
C TYR A 335 -14.14 2.58 -6.95
N VAL A 336 -12.85 2.75 -7.26
CA VAL A 336 -11.78 1.95 -6.68
C VAL A 336 -10.75 2.85 -5.99
N LEU A 337 -10.48 2.55 -4.72
CA LEU A 337 -9.32 3.08 -4.00
C LEU A 337 -8.26 1.97 -3.92
N MET A 338 -7.01 2.31 -4.26
CA MET A 338 -5.85 1.42 -4.21
C MET A 338 -4.86 1.89 -3.15
N CYS A 339 -4.40 0.98 -2.30
CA CYS A 339 -3.34 1.23 -1.31
C CYS A 339 -2.19 0.24 -1.52
N GLY A 340 -0.96 0.74 -1.64
CA GLY A 340 0.24 -0.07 -1.86
C GLY A 340 1.52 0.69 -1.53
N ASP A 341 2.63 -0.02 -1.46
CA ASP A 341 3.96 0.47 -1.05
C ASP A 341 5.05 0.24 -2.11
N GLY A 342 4.88 -0.78 -2.95
CA GLY A 342 5.88 -1.23 -3.90
C GLY A 342 5.83 -0.54 -5.27
N THR A 343 6.97 -0.60 -5.98
CA THR A 343 7.08 -0.22 -7.41
C THR A 343 6.14 -1.03 -8.31
N ASN A 344 5.80 -2.25 -7.88
CA ASN A 344 4.86 -3.15 -8.56
C ASN A 344 3.41 -2.63 -8.58
N ASP A 345 3.08 -1.64 -7.73
CA ASP A 345 1.72 -1.10 -7.60
C ASP A 345 1.52 0.22 -8.32
N VAL A 346 2.58 0.80 -8.92
CA VAL A 346 2.57 2.12 -9.57
C VAL A 346 1.45 2.26 -10.61
N GLY A 347 1.30 1.28 -11.51
CA GLY A 347 0.26 1.30 -12.54
C GLY A 347 -1.16 1.25 -11.96
N ALA A 348 -1.36 0.43 -10.92
CA ALA A 348 -2.64 0.30 -10.23
C ALA A 348 -2.99 1.56 -9.40
N LEU A 349 -2.02 2.14 -8.69
CA LEU A 349 -2.15 3.37 -7.92
C LEU A 349 -2.56 4.55 -8.80
N LYS A 350 -1.97 4.65 -9.99
CA LYS A 350 -2.26 5.73 -10.95
C LYS A 350 -3.67 5.63 -11.55
N HIS A 351 -4.17 4.41 -11.78
CA HIS A 351 -5.46 4.20 -12.43
C HIS A 351 -6.64 4.08 -11.47
N ALA A 352 -6.39 3.92 -10.16
CA ALA A 352 -7.44 3.98 -9.15
C ALA A 352 -8.05 5.39 -9.07
N ASP A 353 -9.31 5.50 -8.67
CA ASP A 353 -9.96 6.80 -8.43
C ASP A 353 -9.32 7.52 -7.24
N ALA A 354 -8.80 6.76 -6.28
CA ALA A 354 -7.93 7.26 -5.21
C ALA A 354 -6.76 6.29 -4.95
N GLY A 355 -5.55 6.68 -5.34
CA GLY A 355 -4.32 5.95 -5.00
C GLY A 355 -3.66 6.47 -3.72
N ILE A 356 -3.25 5.56 -2.83
CA ILE A 356 -2.54 5.85 -1.59
C ILE A 356 -1.22 5.07 -1.58
N ALA A 357 -0.10 5.79 -1.58
CA ALA A 357 1.22 5.21 -1.38
C ALA A 357 1.56 5.16 0.12
N LEU A 358 1.92 4.00 0.63
CA LEU A 358 2.54 3.84 1.94
C LEU A 358 4.05 3.88 1.77
N ILE A 359 4.76 4.62 2.64
CA ILE A 359 6.21 4.61 2.59
C ILE A 359 6.75 3.44 3.42
N ALA A 360 7.57 2.59 2.79
CA ALA A 360 8.30 1.50 3.43
C ALA A 360 9.25 2.03 4.53
N ASN A 361 9.39 1.28 5.62
CA ASN A 361 10.17 1.62 6.82
C ASN A 361 9.70 2.85 7.63
N ALA A 362 8.54 3.41 7.33
CA ALA A 362 7.98 4.48 8.16
C ALA A 362 7.48 3.95 9.51
N PRO A 363 7.59 4.72 10.61
CA PRO A 363 7.09 4.28 11.90
C PRO A 363 5.56 4.07 11.88
N LEU A 364 5.07 3.09 12.65
CA LEU A 364 3.63 2.79 12.77
C LEU A 364 2.86 3.93 13.49
N THR A 365 3.55 4.68 14.34
CA THR A 365 3.01 5.84 15.06
C THR A 365 4.01 6.99 15.02
N VAL A 366 3.50 8.22 14.97
CA VAL A 366 4.33 9.40 15.17
C VAL A 366 4.79 9.37 16.64
N THR A 367 6.06 9.05 16.89
CA THR A 367 6.67 9.36 18.18
C THR A 367 6.61 10.87 18.34
N LYS A 368 5.86 11.35 19.35
CA LYS A 368 5.92 12.76 19.75
C LYS A 368 7.36 13.02 20.17
N GLN A 369 8.14 13.65 19.30
CA GLN A 369 9.38 14.29 19.73
C GLN A 369 9.00 15.25 20.87
N PRO A 370 9.72 15.24 22.01
CA PRO A 370 9.60 16.31 22.98
C PRO A 370 9.80 17.61 22.23
N SER A 371 8.81 18.50 22.27
CA SER A 371 8.95 19.84 21.71
C SER A 371 10.13 20.50 22.40
N VAL A 372 11.24 20.68 21.68
CA VAL A 372 12.33 21.56 22.14
C VAL A 372 11.68 22.92 22.39
N PRO A 373 11.79 23.49 23.61
CA PRO A 373 11.28 24.82 23.86
C PRO A 373 11.98 25.77 22.89
N LYS A 374 11.20 26.47 22.05
CA LYS A 374 11.71 27.56 21.22
C LYS A 374 12.26 28.63 22.15
N GLN A 375 13.52 28.55 22.53
CA GLN A 375 14.24 29.69 23.07
C GLN A 375 14.37 30.67 21.92
N SER A 376 13.64 31.78 22.05
CA SER A 376 13.76 32.95 21.21
C SER A 376 15.23 33.34 21.10
N ILE A 377 15.82 33.16 19.92
CA ILE A 377 17.08 33.79 19.57
C ILE A 377 16.81 35.28 19.55
N ASN A 378 17.19 35.98 20.63
CA ASN A 378 17.18 37.44 20.67
C ASN A 378 18.12 37.94 19.56
N LYS A 379 17.52 38.52 18.51
CA LYS A 379 18.20 39.18 17.38
C LYS A 379 18.72 40.56 17.76
N GLU A 380 19.41 40.67 18.88
CA GLU A 380 20.13 41.87 19.27
C GLU A 380 21.55 41.43 19.64
N ASN A 381 22.44 41.41 18.65
CA ASN A 381 23.91 41.55 18.77
C ASN A 381 24.64 41.23 17.44
N LEU A 382 24.13 41.72 16.30
CA LEU A 382 24.81 41.64 15.00
C LEU A 382 24.76 43.00 14.28
N LEU A 383 25.22 44.05 14.95
CA LEU A 383 25.60 45.33 14.32
C LEU A 383 26.87 45.85 15.00
N GLY A 384 27.84 46.28 14.16
CA GLY A 384 29.22 46.58 14.51
C GLY A 384 29.46 47.84 15.38
N PRO A 385 30.74 48.22 15.55
CA PRO A 385 31.21 48.86 16.78
C PRO A 385 31.02 50.37 16.80
N ARG A 386 30.54 50.91 17.93
CA ARG A 386 30.77 52.31 18.30
C ARG A 386 30.76 52.51 19.82
N GLN A 387 31.95 52.82 20.33
CA GLN A 387 32.26 53.64 21.52
C GLN A 387 31.45 53.38 22.81
N GLN A 388 32.12 52.90 23.86
CA GLN A 388 32.51 53.73 25.02
C GLN A 388 33.25 52.93 26.11
N ARG A 389 34.09 53.68 26.81
CA ARG A 389 35.04 53.31 27.86
C ARG A 389 34.36 52.70 29.10
N GLY A 390 35.05 51.80 29.80
CA GLY A 390 34.85 51.65 31.25
C GLY A 390 35.11 50.27 31.85
N LEU A 391 36.15 50.22 32.68
CA LEU A 391 36.37 49.34 33.84
C LEU A 391 36.68 47.83 33.66
N ASN A 392 37.91 47.53 34.09
CA ASN A 392 38.44 46.25 34.58
C ASN A 392 37.43 45.37 35.31
N ARG A 393 37.33 44.10 34.88
CA ARG A 393 37.09 42.97 35.81
C ARG A 393 37.87 41.75 35.33
N LYS A 394 38.88 41.36 36.10
CA LYS A 394 39.64 40.11 35.94
C LYS A 394 38.68 38.91 36.08
N LEU A 395 38.66 38.03 35.09
CA LEU A 395 38.08 36.68 35.18
C LEU A 395 39.14 35.67 34.70
N GLN A 396 39.36 34.65 35.52
CA GLN A 396 40.39 33.62 35.36
C GLN A 396 40.08 32.67 34.19
N PRO A 397 41.08 32.04 33.55
CA PRO A 397 40.85 31.07 32.49
C PRO A 397 40.58 29.69 33.09
N MET A 398 39.31 29.31 33.25
CA MET A 398 38.92 27.91 33.44
C MET A 398 37.99 27.45 32.32
N ASP A 399 38.40 26.34 31.70
CA ASP A 399 37.60 25.35 30.97
C ASP A 399 37.01 25.68 29.60
N ALA A 400 37.79 26.34 28.73
CA ALA A 400 37.51 26.35 27.29
C ALA A 400 37.51 24.94 26.67
N LYS A 401 38.33 24.01 27.20
CA LYS A 401 38.43 22.63 26.70
C LYS A 401 37.20 21.79 27.05
N SER A 402 36.64 21.95 28.26
CA SER A 402 35.43 21.23 28.67
C SER A 402 34.21 21.67 27.85
N LYS A 403 34.01 22.99 27.70
CA LYS A 403 32.93 23.55 26.87
C LYS A 403 33.04 23.14 25.40
N MET A 404 34.25 23.10 24.83
CA MET A 404 34.42 22.66 23.43
C MET A 404 34.12 21.16 23.25
N THR A 405 34.33 20.35 24.28
CA THR A 405 34.04 18.91 24.25
C THR A 405 32.54 18.65 24.41
N GLU A 406 31.87 19.44 25.25
CA GLU A 406 30.42 19.41 25.42
C GLU A 406 29.70 19.93 24.17
N ILE A 407 30.20 21.02 23.55
CA ILE A 407 29.70 21.51 22.26
C ILE A 407 29.90 20.47 21.16
N ARG A 408 31.04 19.75 21.12
CA ARG A 408 31.24 18.65 20.16
C ARG A 408 30.27 17.50 20.39
N ARG A 409 30.01 17.10 21.64
CA ARG A 409 28.98 16.09 21.95
C ARG A 409 27.59 16.54 21.52
N ILE A 410 27.23 17.80 21.75
CA ILE A 410 25.94 18.34 21.32
C ILE A 410 25.87 18.40 19.79
N ILE A 411 26.95 18.74 19.09
CA ILE A 411 27.01 18.70 17.62
C ILE A 411 26.92 17.26 17.11
N ASP A 412 27.57 16.31 17.76
CA ASP A 412 27.50 14.89 17.41
C ASP A 412 26.10 14.31 17.70
N GLU A 413 25.47 14.70 18.81
CA GLU A 413 24.08 14.35 19.13
C GLU A 413 23.08 15.01 18.17
N MET A 414 23.33 16.26 17.74
CA MET A 414 22.55 16.94 16.70
C MET A 414 22.74 16.29 15.32
N ASN A 415 23.96 15.86 14.99
CA ASN A 415 24.24 15.12 13.75
C ASN A 415 23.62 13.71 13.76
N GLU A 416 23.58 13.05 14.93
CA GLU A 416 22.87 11.77 15.12
C GLU A 416 21.34 11.95 15.12
N GLN A 417 20.82 13.11 15.57
CA GLN A 417 19.39 13.45 15.50
C GLN A 417 18.95 13.93 14.11
N ASP A 418 19.83 14.57 13.32
CA ASP A 418 19.59 14.90 11.91
C ASP A 418 19.72 13.66 11.00
N LYS A 419 20.25 12.54 11.51
CA LYS A 419 20.00 11.19 10.97
C LYS A 419 18.62 10.65 11.40
N ALA A 420 17.66 11.51 11.73
CA ALA A 420 16.25 11.13 11.66
C ALA A 420 16.01 10.63 10.24
N GLU A 421 15.93 9.31 10.10
CA GLU A 421 15.90 8.52 8.88
C GLU A 421 15.14 9.31 7.80
N ILE A 422 15.87 9.92 6.86
CA ILE A 422 15.26 10.64 5.75
C ILE A 422 14.45 9.59 5.01
N VAL A 423 13.15 9.62 5.23
CA VAL A 423 12.20 8.68 4.64
C VAL A 423 12.31 8.85 3.13
N LYS A 424 13.04 7.93 2.47
CA LYS A 424 13.24 7.95 1.03
C LYS A 424 11.90 7.72 0.35
N LEU A 425 11.44 8.72 -0.38
CA LEU A 425 10.25 8.62 -1.21
C LEU A 425 10.51 7.58 -2.32
N GLY A 426 9.70 6.53 -2.38
CA GLY A 426 9.78 5.50 -3.42
C GLY A 426 8.89 5.82 -4.63
N ASP A 427 9.03 5.07 -5.74
CA ASP A 427 8.29 5.33 -6.99
C ASP A 427 6.77 5.32 -6.83
N ALA A 428 6.25 4.52 -5.88
CA ALA A 428 4.83 4.48 -5.55
C ALA A 428 4.28 5.86 -5.13
N SER A 429 5.08 6.64 -4.40
CA SER A 429 4.70 7.99 -3.94
C SER A 429 4.65 9.04 -5.05
N ILE A 430 5.34 8.80 -6.17
CA ILE A 430 5.28 9.66 -7.36
C ILE A 430 3.96 9.43 -8.12
N ALA A 431 3.48 8.19 -8.12
CA ALA A 431 2.30 7.79 -8.88
C ALA A 431 0.98 8.04 -8.13
N ALA A 432 0.99 7.91 -6.80
CA ALA A 432 -0.22 8.03 -5.99
C ALA A 432 -0.55 9.50 -5.66
N PRO A 433 -1.81 9.95 -5.78
CA PRO A 433 -2.22 11.30 -5.37
C PRO A 433 -2.07 11.55 -3.86
N PHE A 434 -2.16 10.50 -3.04
CA PHE A 434 -1.93 10.57 -1.60
C PHE A 434 -0.69 9.75 -1.21
N THR A 435 0.15 10.32 -0.36
CA THR A 435 1.31 9.63 0.22
C THR A 435 1.22 9.67 1.75
N SER A 436 1.21 8.51 2.38
CA SER A 436 1.24 8.37 3.84
C SER A 436 2.68 8.34 4.34
N LYS A 437 2.99 9.21 5.31
CA LYS A 437 4.27 9.22 6.03
C LYS A 437 4.40 8.13 7.09
N LEU A 438 3.35 7.32 7.30
CA LEU A 438 3.32 6.22 8.24
C LEU A 438 3.06 4.93 7.46
N SER A 439 3.61 3.82 7.95
CA SER A 439 3.38 2.48 7.37
C SER A 439 1.99 1.91 7.72
N SER A 440 1.26 2.55 8.64
CA SER A 440 -0.11 2.17 9.03
C SER A 440 -1.14 2.44 7.93
N ILE A 441 -2.08 1.51 7.74
CA ILE A 441 -3.22 1.65 6.82
C ILE A 441 -4.30 2.61 7.34
N LYS A 442 -4.12 3.20 8.53
CA LYS A 442 -5.07 4.15 9.13
C LYS A 442 -5.34 5.35 8.22
N CYS A 443 -4.37 5.74 7.40
CA CYS A 443 -4.51 6.79 6.39
C CYS A 443 -5.71 6.54 5.46
N VAL A 444 -6.03 5.28 5.13
CA VAL A 444 -7.20 4.91 4.32
C VAL A 444 -8.48 5.34 5.01
N CYS A 445 -8.67 4.96 6.28
CA CYS A 445 -9.83 5.37 7.07
C CYS A 445 -9.91 6.90 7.19
N ASP A 446 -8.78 7.57 7.43
CA ASP A 446 -8.74 9.03 7.58
C ASP A 446 -9.11 9.77 6.29
N ILE A 447 -8.66 9.27 5.12
CA ILE A 447 -8.99 9.79 3.79
C ILE A 447 -10.48 9.59 3.50
N ILE A 448 -11.03 8.40 3.76
CA ILE A 448 -12.47 8.15 3.56
C ILE A 448 -13.30 9.06 4.47
N LYS A 449 -12.92 9.23 5.74
CA LYS A 449 -13.58 10.15 6.69
C LYS A 449 -13.54 11.60 6.20
N GLN A 450 -12.40 12.08 5.69
CA GLN A 450 -12.33 13.44 5.13
C GLN A 450 -13.13 13.56 3.84
N GLY A 451 -13.00 12.61 2.91
CA GLY A 451 -13.72 12.64 1.65
C GLY A 451 -15.23 12.75 1.86
N ARG A 452 -15.78 11.95 2.80
CA ARG A 452 -17.20 12.03 3.18
C ARG A 452 -17.57 13.40 3.79
N CYS A 453 -16.75 13.93 4.70
CA CYS A 453 -16.98 15.25 5.30
C CYS A 453 -16.96 16.36 4.23
N THR A 454 -15.92 16.39 3.40
CA THR A 454 -15.74 17.37 2.33
C THR A 454 -16.88 17.29 1.31
N LEU A 455 -17.33 16.10 0.94
CA LEU A 455 -18.45 15.92 0.02
C LEU A 455 -19.73 16.53 0.58
N VAL A 456 -20.06 16.26 1.86
CA VAL A 456 -21.25 16.83 2.51
C VAL A 456 -21.16 18.35 2.61
N THR A 457 -20.03 18.89 3.07
CA THR A 457 -19.82 20.34 3.19
C THR A 457 -19.89 21.03 1.83
N THR A 458 -19.33 20.42 0.78
CA THR A 458 -19.37 20.96 -0.59
C THR A 458 -20.79 20.95 -1.16
N LEU A 459 -21.54 19.87 -0.97
CA LEU A 459 -22.94 19.80 -1.37
C LEU A 459 -23.81 20.82 -0.63
N GLN A 460 -23.55 21.04 0.67
CA GLN A 460 -24.23 22.08 1.45
C GLN A 460 -23.87 23.48 0.94
N MET A 461 -22.59 23.72 0.65
CA MET A 461 -22.13 24.99 0.10
C MET A 461 -22.78 25.31 -1.25
N PHE A 462 -22.86 24.33 -2.17
CA PHE A 462 -23.54 24.51 -3.45
C PHE A 462 -25.03 24.81 -3.29
N LYS A 463 -25.72 24.16 -2.34
CA LYS A 463 -27.14 24.44 -2.05
C LYS A 463 -27.33 25.86 -1.54
N ILE A 464 -26.49 26.31 -0.60
CA ILE A 464 -26.55 27.67 -0.06
C ILE A 464 -26.28 28.69 -1.17
N LEU A 465 -25.30 28.43 -2.03
CA LEU A 465 -24.97 29.31 -3.15
C LEU A 465 -26.12 29.41 -4.16
N ALA A 466 -26.72 28.28 -4.55
CA ALA A 466 -27.85 28.26 -5.47
C ALA A 466 -29.09 28.98 -4.92
N LEU A 467 -29.44 28.73 -3.65
CA LEU A 467 -30.55 29.41 -2.98
C LEU A 467 -30.29 30.91 -2.87
N ASN A 468 -29.08 31.32 -2.45
CA ASN A 468 -28.74 32.72 -2.32
C ASN A 468 -28.75 33.45 -3.67
N ALA A 469 -28.28 32.80 -4.75
CA ALA A 469 -28.36 33.36 -6.09
C ALA A 469 -29.81 33.60 -6.55
N LEU A 470 -30.71 32.66 -6.28
CA LEU A 470 -32.13 32.77 -6.65
C LEU A 470 -32.85 33.85 -5.83
N ILE A 471 -32.57 33.94 -4.53
CA ILE A 471 -33.09 35.01 -3.65
C ILE A 471 -32.61 36.38 -4.14
N LEU A 472 -31.30 36.52 -4.39
CA LEU A 472 -30.73 37.80 -4.81
C LEU A 472 -31.30 38.25 -6.15
N ALA A 473 -31.40 37.35 -7.13
CA ALA A 473 -31.99 37.65 -8.44
C ALA A 473 -33.45 38.08 -8.33
N TYR A 474 -34.26 37.39 -7.52
CA TYR A 474 -35.67 37.75 -7.30
C TYR A 474 -35.80 39.10 -6.59
N CYS A 475 -35.09 39.30 -5.48
CA CYS A 475 -35.12 40.55 -4.72
C CYS A 475 -34.68 41.74 -5.59
N GLN A 476 -33.60 41.59 -6.36
CA GLN A 476 -33.15 42.64 -7.28
C GLN A 476 -34.17 42.93 -8.38
N SER A 477 -34.82 41.90 -8.93
CA SER A 477 -35.85 42.08 -9.96
C SER A 477 -37.07 42.83 -9.44
N VAL A 478 -37.56 42.51 -8.24
CA VAL A 478 -38.73 43.18 -7.64
C VAL A 478 -38.39 44.60 -7.19
N LEU A 479 -37.28 44.78 -6.47
CA LEU A 479 -36.84 46.10 -6.00
C LEU A 479 -36.56 47.07 -7.16
N TYR A 480 -36.04 46.55 -8.28
CA TYR A 480 -35.84 47.35 -9.48
C TYR A 480 -37.15 47.87 -10.08
N LEU A 481 -38.21 47.05 -10.08
CA LEU A 481 -39.54 47.49 -10.54
C LEU A 481 -40.16 48.55 -9.61
N ASP A 482 -39.86 48.49 -8.31
CA ASP A 482 -40.30 49.47 -7.32
C ASP A 482 -39.40 50.74 -7.27
N GLY A 483 -38.39 50.84 -8.13
CA GLY A 483 -37.49 51.99 -8.22
C GLY A 483 -36.44 52.08 -7.10
N VAL A 484 -36.27 51.03 -6.29
CA VAL A 484 -35.31 50.98 -5.18
C VAL A 484 -33.98 50.41 -5.66
N ARG A 485 -32.89 51.19 -5.54
CA ARG A 485 -31.53 50.76 -5.87
C ARG A 485 -30.68 50.62 -4.60
N MET A 486 -29.87 49.56 -4.54
CA MET A 486 -28.85 49.38 -3.50
C MET A 486 -27.65 50.30 -3.78
N SER A 487 -27.10 50.91 -2.72
CA SER A 487 -25.84 51.67 -2.80
C SER A 487 -24.64 50.74 -2.92
N ASP A 488 -23.57 51.19 -3.59
CA ASP A 488 -22.31 50.44 -3.74
C ASP A 488 -21.71 50.00 -2.39
N SER A 489 -21.82 50.85 -1.36
CA SER A 489 -21.36 50.53 0.00
C SER A 489 -22.16 49.39 0.63
N GLN A 490 -23.48 49.37 0.42
CA GLN A 490 -24.37 48.32 0.93
C GLN A 490 -24.08 46.99 0.23
N ALA A 491 -23.93 47.00 -1.09
CA ALA A 491 -23.58 45.81 -1.88
C ALA A 491 -22.20 45.23 -1.49
N THR A 492 -21.23 46.10 -1.22
CA THR A 492 -19.87 45.68 -0.80
C THR A 492 -19.90 45.03 0.58
N ILE A 493 -20.57 45.64 1.56
CA ILE A 493 -20.69 45.08 2.92
C ILE A 493 -21.44 43.74 2.90
N GLN A 494 -22.55 43.66 2.16
CA GLN A 494 -23.29 42.41 1.98
C GLN A 494 -22.40 41.31 1.39
N SER A 495 -21.63 41.63 0.34
CA SER A 495 -20.73 40.68 -0.33
C SER A 495 -19.61 40.20 0.60
N LEU A 496 -19.03 41.10 1.41
CA LEU A 496 -17.97 40.77 2.36
C LEU A 496 -18.49 39.88 3.51
N LEU A 497 -19.66 40.20 4.06
CA LEU A 497 -20.29 39.40 5.12
C LEU A 497 -20.66 38.01 4.61
N LEU A 498 -21.25 37.92 3.42
CA LEU A 498 -21.61 36.64 2.81
C LEU A 498 -20.37 35.78 2.54
N SER A 499 -19.30 36.37 2.00
CA SER A 499 -18.00 35.71 1.82
C SER A 499 -17.43 35.20 3.15
N GLY A 500 -17.51 36.01 4.21
CA GLY A 500 -17.14 35.60 5.57
C GLY A 500 -17.94 34.39 6.07
N CYS A 501 -19.26 34.39 5.91
CA CYS A 501 -20.12 33.26 6.27
C CYS A 501 -19.76 31.98 5.49
N PHE A 502 -19.42 32.07 4.20
CA PHE A 502 -18.96 30.92 3.40
C PHE A 502 -17.64 30.33 3.92
N LEU A 503 -16.69 31.17 4.35
CA LEU A 503 -15.45 30.70 4.97
C LEU A 503 -15.73 29.93 6.28
N PHE A 504 -16.71 30.34 7.07
CA PHE A 504 -17.10 29.62 8.28
C PHE A 504 -17.78 28.27 7.99
N ILE A 505 -18.60 28.18 6.93
CA ILE A 505 -19.21 26.91 6.49
C ILE A 505 -18.12 25.91 6.09
N SER A 506 -17.03 26.36 5.48
CA SER A 506 -15.90 25.48 5.13
C SER A 506 -15.16 24.91 6.34
N ARG A 507 -15.25 25.56 7.52
CA ARG A 507 -14.57 25.17 8.76
C ARG A 507 -15.34 24.15 9.61
N SER A 508 -16.09 23.23 8.99
CA SER A 508 -16.77 22.17 9.75
C SER A 508 -15.76 21.14 10.28
N ASN A 509 -15.64 21.03 11.61
CA ASN A 509 -14.78 20.03 12.24
C ASN A 509 -15.39 18.62 12.17
N ARG A 510 -14.53 17.60 12.01
CA ARG A 510 -14.89 16.18 12.14
C ARG A 510 -15.55 15.94 13.51
N LYS A 511 -16.75 15.34 13.51
CA LYS A 511 -17.40 14.84 14.74
C LYS A 511 -17.50 13.31 14.84
N TYR A 512 -16.97 12.56 13.87
CA TYR A 512 -17.19 11.11 13.82
C TYR A 512 -15.97 10.31 14.27
N SER A 513 -16.16 9.50 15.30
CA SER A 513 -15.21 8.51 15.79
C SER A 513 -15.12 7.29 14.85
N SER A 514 -16.23 6.90 14.21
CA SER A 514 -16.33 5.73 13.33
C SER A 514 -16.73 6.08 11.89
N LEU A 515 -16.39 5.17 10.97
CA LEU A 515 -16.71 5.24 9.54
C LEU A 515 -18.20 4.89 9.29
N PHE A 516 -19.14 5.81 9.56
CA PHE A 516 -20.57 5.56 9.33
C PHE A 516 -20.93 5.49 7.85
N CYS A 517 -21.78 4.53 7.46
CA CYS A 517 -22.50 4.56 6.18
C CYS A 517 -23.25 5.87 6.03
N ILE A 518 -22.96 6.60 4.96
CA ILE A 518 -23.93 7.56 4.44
C ILE A 518 -24.82 6.69 3.56
N ASP A 519 -26.03 6.35 4.03
CA ASP A 519 -27.03 5.69 3.20
C ASP A 519 -27.38 6.64 2.05
N CYS A 520 -26.70 6.49 0.91
CA CYS A 520 -27.06 7.11 -0.35
C CYS A 520 -28.35 6.51 -0.95
N ASP A 521 -28.90 5.45 -0.35
CA ASP A 521 -30.09 4.72 -0.81
C ASP A 521 -31.38 5.55 -0.80
N ASN A 522 -31.39 6.71 -0.13
CA ASN A 522 -32.49 7.64 -0.21
C ASN A 522 -32.19 8.84 -1.11
N SER A 523 -31.50 8.66 -2.24
CA SER A 523 -31.37 9.75 -3.23
C SER A 523 -32.74 10.35 -3.60
N ALA A 524 -33.79 9.53 -3.74
CA ALA A 524 -35.15 10.02 -3.98
C ALA A 524 -35.75 10.74 -2.77
N PHE A 525 -35.64 10.18 -1.55
CA PHE A 525 -36.23 10.77 -0.34
C PHE A 525 -35.49 12.03 0.13
N TYR A 526 -34.16 12.06 0.03
CA TYR A 526 -33.35 13.24 0.27
C TYR A 526 -33.58 14.29 -0.81
N THR A 527 -33.62 13.92 -2.10
CA THR A 527 -33.92 14.87 -3.18
C THR A 527 -35.35 15.41 -3.09
N LEU A 528 -36.32 14.59 -2.67
CA LEU A 528 -37.70 15.01 -2.43
C LEU A 528 -37.80 15.92 -1.21
N ARG A 529 -37.15 15.57 -0.10
CA ARG A 529 -37.09 16.42 1.11
C ARG A 529 -36.35 17.74 0.84
N LEU A 530 -35.35 17.72 -0.04
CA LEU A 530 -34.66 18.90 -0.54
C LEU A 530 -35.57 19.75 -1.42
N LYS A 531 -36.22 19.18 -2.43
CA LYS A 531 -37.18 19.90 -3.28
C LYS A 531 -38.33 20.49 -2.48
N ILE A 532 -38.85 19.78 -1.47
CA ILE A 532 -39.91 20.28 -0.57
C ILE A 532 -39.40 21.41 0.32
N LYS A 533 -38.18 21.29 0.86
CA LYS A 533 -37.58 22.35 1.68
C LYS A 533 -37.26 23.60 0.84
N ASP A 534 -36.68 23.43 -0.33
CA ASP A 534 -36.38 24.51 -1.26
C ASP A 534 -37.68 25.21 -1.71
N LEU A 535 -38.74 24.44 -2.00
CA LEU A 535 -40.07 24.99 -2.30
C LEU A 535 -40.67 25.75 -1.10
N LEU A 536 -40.53 25.22 0.12
CA LEU A 536 -41.01 25.88 1.34
C LEU A 536 -40.21 27.14 1.68
N ASP A 537 -38.89 27.13 1.44
CA ASP A 537 -38.04 28.30 1.68
C ASP A 537 -38.32 29.37 0.61
N VAL A 538 -38.48 29.00 -0.67
CA VAL A 538 -38.96 29.91 -1.73
C VAL A 538 -40.35 30.45 -1.40
N LEU A 539 -41.28 29.63 -0.89
CA LEU A 539 -42.61 30.06 -0.49
C LEU A 539 -42.56 31.01 0.71
N LYS A 540 -41.72 30.74 1.72
CA LYS A 540 -41.51 31.64 2.86
C LYS A 540 -40.90 32.96 2.42
N ILE A 541 -39.93 32.93 1.50
CA ILE A 541 -39.31 34.12 0.93
C ILE A 541 -40.35 34.91 0.15
N PHE A 542 -41.18 34.26 -0.67
CA PHE A 542 -42.28 34.88 -1.37
C PHE A 542 -43.30 35.51 -0.41
N ILE A 543 -43.66 34.83 0.68
CA ILE A 543 -44.56 35.37 1.72
C ILE A 543 -43.92 36.55 2.47
N LEU A 544 -42.65 36.45 2.86
CA LEU A 544 -41.92 37.51 3.58
C LEU A 544 -41.67 38.74 2.69
N THR A 545 -41.32 38.54 1.42
CA THR A 545 -41.11 39.64 0.46
C THR A 545 -42.43 40.25 0.01
N SER A 546 -43.49 39.46 -0.21
CA SER A 546 -44.84 40.00 -0.45
C SER A 546 -45.38 40.74 0.77
N GLY A 547 -45.08 40.26 1.98
CA GLY A 547 -45.40 40.94 3.23
C GLY A 547 -44.63 42.25 3.40
N ALA A 548 -43.33 42.27 3.09
CA ALA A 548 -42.50 43.47 3.09
C ALA A 548 -42.95 44.49 2.02
N HIS A 549 -43.34 44.03 0.84
CA HIS A 549 -43.93 44.87 -0.21
C HIS A 549 -45.28 45.47 0.24
N LEU A 550 -46.09 44.72 1.02
CA LEU A 550 -47.34 45.24 1.59
C LEU A 550 -47.10 46.30 2.68
N ILE A 551 -46.03 46.14 3.46
CA ILE A 551 -45.61 47.08 4.51
C ILE A 551 -45.02 48.36 3.91
N LEU A 552 -44.17 48.24 2.88
CA LEU A 552 -43.62 49.38 2.13
C LEU A 552 -44.74 50.20 1.44
N ARG A 553 -45.81 49.55 0.97
CA ARG A 553 -47.00 50.23 0.43
C ARG A 553 -47.87 50.93 1.50
N ARG A 554 -47.76 50.54 2.77
CA ARG A 554 -48.54 51.12 3.89
C ARG A 554 -47.93 52.38 4.49
N GLY A 555 -46.74 52.80 4.06
CA GLY A 555 -46.22 54.14 4.36
C GLY A 555 -45.73 54.34 5.80
N ASP A 556 -45.34 53.30 6.52
CA ASP A 556 -44.62 53.45 7.79
C ASP A 556 -43.11 53.45 7.51
N THR A 557 -42.58 54.60 7.11
CA THR A 557 -41.15 54.81 6.91
C THR A 557 -40.42 54.89 8.26
N LEU A 558 -39.61 53.87 8.57
CA LEU A 558 -38.49 54.00 9.49
C LEU A 558 -37.35 54.70 8.75
N ASP A 559 -36.96 55.88 9.24
CA ASP A 559 -35.85 56.70 8.76
C ASP A 559 -34.58 55.87 8.51
N THR A 560 -34.33 55.57 7.24
CA THR A 560 -33.03 55.13 6.72
C THR A 560 -32.79 55.85 5.41
N PRO A 561 -31.56 56.32 5.12
CA PRO A 561 -31.29 57.11 3.93
C PRO A 561 -31.32 56.17 2.71
N VAL A 562 -32.46 56.13 2.03
CA VAL A 562 -32.61 55.53 0.71
C VAL A 562 -32.70 56.68 -0.28
N GLU A 563 -31.70 56.83 -1.15
CA GLU A 563 -31.76 57.81 -2.24
C GLU A 563 -32.84 57.38 -3.23
N PHE A 564 -33.99 58.05 -3.19
CA PHE A 564 -34.98 58.00 -4.25
C PHE A 564 -34.52 58.89 -5.42
N VAL A 565 -34.22 58.27 -6.56
CA VAL A 565 -34.05 59.01 -7.81
C VAL A 565 -35.44 59.42 -8.30
N ARG A 566 -35.76 60.72 -8.19
CA ARG A 566 -36.90 61.30 -8.91
C ARG A 566 -36.58 61.32 -10.40
N HIS A 567 -37.42 60.66 -11.19
CA HIS A 567 -37.50 60.89 -12.62
C HIS A 567 -38.27 62.18 -12.86
N ASP A 568 -37.60 63.19 -13.39
CA ASP A 568 -38.17 64.17 -14.33
C ASP A 568 -37.59 63.87 -15.73
#